data_AF-A0A9D7Y4T0-F1
#
_entry.id   AF-A0A9D7Y4T0-F1
#
_cell.length_a   1.000
_cell.length_b   1.000
_cell.length_c   1.000
_cell.angle_alpha   90.00
_cell.angle_beta   90.00
_cell.angle_gamma   90.00
#
_symmetry.space_group_name_H-M   'P 1'
#
loop_
_entity.id
_entity.type
_entity.pdbx_description
1 polymer ?
#
loop_
_entity_poly.entity_id
_entity_poly.type
_entity_poly.pdbx_seq_one_letter_code
_entity_poly.pdbx_strand_id
1 'polypeptide(L)'
;MLSVGILLPRSTLFPSLGLDFFNAIKQYLKFCNQFSKVKFITDNIGFGIEEPEIYTKAEKMILQEEADVVIVFADAKIAEMLQPLFTASNKILLVVNFGANLPETWQAAPTTITHSLNFCLHAKLTGKLAAQQNNKQVINTASYYDAGYQICYSMLSGNQQNGGQPLLNHITHLKLDEFTLDPLKDFLNNNKEVNNLLCLFSGEQAVKFYTQISPLQNEFNLNLFVSPMMLDESLKVLLGDAFTINNVKGYIPWHASLQNKDNLDFVTNIQTALTKPANYFSLLGWETGIIVKEILHQSANGKPMHKKL
;
A
#
# COMPACT_ATOMS: atom_id res chain seq x y z
N MET A 1 15.60 9.79 -25.50
CA MET A 1 14.36 9.90 -24.71
C MET A 1 14.16 8.55 -24.04
N LEU A 2 13.92 8.48 -22.73
CA LEU A 2 13.75 7.20 -22.02
C LEU A 2 12.35 6.65 -22.30
N SER A 3 12.24 5.40 -22.76
CA SER A 3 10.96 4.73 -22.97
C SER A 3 10.55 3.96 -21.71
N VAL A 4 9.40 4.31 -21.12
CA VAL A 4 8.90 3.71 -19.87
C VAL A 4 7.54 3.05 -20.11
N GLY A 5 7.52 1.73 -20.09
CA GLY A 5 6.31 0.92 -20.05
C GLY A 5 5.71 0.90 -18.64
N ILE A 6 4.40 0.98 -18.51
CA ILE A 6 3.70 0.91 -17.22
C ILE A 6 2.52 -0.05 -17.33
N LEU A 7 2.54 -1.08 -16.49
CA LEU A 7 1.47 -2.05 -16.32
C LEU A 7 0.62 -1.65 -15.11
N LEU A 8 -0.54 -1.06 -15.39
CA LEU A 8 -1.41 -0.43 -14.40
C LEU A 8 -2.49 -1.40 -13.89
N PRO A 9 -2.70 -1.49 -12.56
CA PRO A 9 -3.71 -2.37 -11.98
C PRO A 9 -5.07 -1.66 -11.95
N ARG A 10 -6.11 -2.45 -11.71
CA ARG A 10 -7.47 -2.02 -11.35
C ARG A 10 -7.78 -2.48 -9.95
N SER A 11 -8.65 -1.74 -9.28
CA SER A 11 -9.20 -2.14 -7.99
C SER A 11 -10.67 -1.77 -7.92
N THR A 12 -11.48 -2.70 -7.42
CA THR A 12 -12.89 -2.44 -7.12
C THR A 12 -13.02 -1.55 -5.89
N LEU A 13 -12.15 -1.74 -4.89
CA LEU A 13 -12.13 -0.94 -3.65
C LEU A 13 -11.51 0.44 -3.85
N PHE A 14 -10.58 0.58 -4.79
CA PHE A 14 -9.88 1.82 -5.08
C PHE A 14 -9.90 2.14 -6.59
N PRO A 15 -11.05 2.58 -7.13
CA PRO A 15 -11.21 2.77 -8.58
C PRO A 15 -10.22 3.76 -9.19
N SER A 16 -9.72 4.72 -8.41
CA SER A 16 -8.74 5.72 -8.88
C SER A 16 -7.28 5.28 -8.75
N LEU A 17 -6.97 4.11 -8.17
CA LEU A 17 -5.60 3.70 -7.83
C LEU A 17 -4.63 3.84 -9.01
N GLY A 18 -4.92 3.21 -10.15
CA GLY A 18 -4.03 3.24 -11.31
C GLY A 18 -3.86 4.64 -11.89
N LEU A 19 -4.92 5.46 -11.84
CA LEU A 19 -4.90 6.84 -12.33
C LEU A 19 -4.10 7.75 -11.40
N ASP A 20 -4.34 7.69 -10.09
CA ASP A 20 -3.66 8.51 -9.08
C ASP A 20 -2.15 8.16 -9.05
N PHE A 21 -1.81 6.87 -9.14
CA PHE A 21 -0.44 6.39 -9.28
C PHE A 21 0.25 6.96 -10.53
N PHE A 22 -0.34 6.76 -11.72
CA PHE A 22 0.28 7.22 -12.96
C PHE A 22 0.39 8.74 -13.04
N ASN A 23 -0.65 9.45 -12.60
CA ASN A 23 -0.64 10.90 -12.60
C ASN A 23 0.41 11.49 -11.66
N ALA A 24 0.65 10.87 -10.51
CA ALA A 24 1.70 11.31 -9.60
C ALA A 24 3.12 11.12 -10.19
N ILE A 25 3.38 10.03 -10.92
CA ILE A 25 4.65 9.85 -11.67
C ILE A 25 4.85 11.03 -12.62
N LYS A 26 3.84 11.33 -13.45
CA LYS A 26 3.90 12.43 -14.41
C LYS A 26 4.08 13.78 -13.70
N GLN A 27 3.41 13.99 -12.58
CA GLN A 27 3.48 15.24 -11.84
C GLN A 27 4.88 15.47 -11.24
N TYR A 28 5.50 14.44 -10.67
CA TYR A 28 6.89 14.55 -10.21
C TYR A 28 7.85 14.93 -11.35
N LEU A 29 7.72 14.26 -12.51
CA LEU A 29 8.58 14.55 -13.66
C LEU A 29 8.36 15.95 -14.24
N LYS A 30 7.14 16.48 -14.17
CA LYS A 30 6.86 17.89 -14.52
C LYS A 30 7.51 18.84 -13.52
N PHE A 31 7.33 18.58 -12.22
CA PHE A 31 7.91 19.36 -11.14
C PHE A 31 9.43 19.50 -11.27
N CYS A 32 10.13 18.44 -11.71
CA CYS A 32 11.59 18.47 -11.93
C CYS A 32 12.02 18.75 -13.39
N ASN A 33 11.10 19.22 -14.26
CA ASN A 33 11.35 19.55 -15.67
C ASN A 33 11.97 18.40 -16.50
N GLN A 34 11.65 17.14 -16.18
CA GLN A 34 12.10 15.96 -16.90
C GLN A 34 11.00 15.27 -17.73
N PHE A 35 9.74 15.70 -17.60
CA PHE A 35 8.61 15.05 -18.28
C PHE A 35 8.80 14.90 -19.80
N SER A 36 9.33 15.92 -20.48
CA SER A 36 9.58 15.90 -21.93
C SER A 36 10.69 14.93 -22.37
N LYS A 37 11.45 14.36 -21.44
CA LYS A 37 12.53 13.39 -21.72
C LYS A 37 12.10 11.94 -21.57
N VAL A 38 10.84 11.70 -21.18
CA VAL A 38 10.28 10.37 -20.94
C VAL A 38 9.09 10.14 -21.87
N LYS A 39 9.10 9.02 -22.59
CA LYS A 39 7.95 8.52 -23.35
C LYS A 39 7.26 7.46 -22.50
N PHE A 40 5.98 7.65 -22.22
CA PHE A 40 5.18 6.65 -21.49
C PHE A 40 4.38 5.77 -22.43
N ILE A 41 4.35 4.48 -22.12
CA ILE A 41 3.55 3.46 -22.79
C ILE A 41 2.80 2.71 -21.69
N THR A 42 1.48 2.61 -21.80
CA THR A 42 0.67 2.08 -20.70
C THR A 42 -0.20 0.93 -21.19
N ASP A 43 -0.30 -0.12 -20.38
CA ASP A 43 -1.30 -1.18 -20.53
C ASP A 43 -1.90 -1.51 -19.17
N ASN A 44 -3.09 -2.12 -19.16
CA ASN A 44 -3.79 -2.51 -17.95
C ASN A 44 -3.53 -3.99 -17.62
N ILE A 45 -3.40 -4.37 -16.36
CA ILE A 45 -3.18 -5.77 -15.96
C ILE A 45 -4.31 -6.33 -15.08
N GLY A 46 -5.53 -5.78 -15.22
CA GLY A 46 -6.66 -6.19 -14.38
C GLY A 46 -6.32 -6.02 -12.90
N PHE A 47 -6.58 -7.05 -12.09
CA PHE A 47 -6.24 -7.05 -10.67
C PHE A 47 -4.76 -7.37 -10.36
N GLY A 48 -3.92 -7.57 -11.39
CA GLY A 48 -2.49 -7.84 -11.22
C GLY A 48 -2.16 -9.25 -10.74
N ILE A 49 -3.06 -10.22 -10.99
CA ILE A 49 -2.91 -11.62 -10.55
C ILE A 49 -2.83 -12.63 -11.70
N GLU A 50 -3.20 -12.25 -12.92
CA GLU A 50 -3.20 -13.14 -14.09
C GLU A 50 -1.81 -13.22 -14.72
N GLU A 51 -0.95 -14.09 -14.18
CA GLU A 51 0.46 -14.24 -14.55
C GLU A 51 0.71 -14.31 -16.08
N PRO A 52 0.00 -15.15 -16.87
CA PRO A 52 0.25 -15.24 -18.32
C PRO A 52 -0.06 -13.94 -19.07
N GLU A 53 -1.10 -13.22 -18.64
CA GLU A 53 -1.48 -11.93 -19.23
C GLU A 53 -0.41 -10.87 -18.92
N ILE A 54 0.04 -10.81 -17.67
CA ILE A 54 1.08 -9.88 -17.23
C ILE A 54 2.39 -10.15 -17.97
N TYR A 55 2.81 -11.41 -18.09
CA TYR A 55 4.01 -11.79 -18.82
C TYR A 55 3.94 -11.35 -20.28
N THR A 56 2.83 -11.68 -20.97
CA THR A 56 2.62 -11.30 -22.38
C THR A 56 2.68 -9.79 -22.58
N LYS A 57 2.11 -9.01 -21.65
CA LYS A 57 2.15 -7.54 -21.70
C LYS A 57 3.54 -6.99 -21.41
N ALA A 58 4.27 -7.55 -20.46
CA ALA A 58 5.66 -7.17 -20.19
C ALA A 58 6.57 -7.48 -21.40
N GLU A 59 6.41 -8.66 -22.00
CA GLU A 59 7.15 -9.06 -23.21
C GLU A 59 6.83 -8.14 -24.40
N LYS A 60 5.55 -7.79 -24.61
CA LYS A 60 5.15 -6.78 -25.60
C LYS A 60 5.86 -5.44 -25.36
N MET A 61 5.89 -4.95 -24.12
CA MET A 61 6.55 -3.68 -23.78
C MET A 61 8.03 -3.70 -24.14
N ILE A 62 8.71 -4.83 -23.94
CA ILE A 62 10.14 -4.97 -24.24
C ILE A 62 10.39 -5.13 -25.75
N LEU A 63 9.68 -6.06 -26.40
CA LEU A 63 10.01 -6.52 -27.76
C LEU A 63 9.36 -5.68 -28.86
N GLN A 64 8.16 -5.16 -28.62
CA GLN A 64 7.40 -4.41 -29.64
C GLN A 64 7.47 -2.90 -29.40
N GLU A 65 7.36 -2.50 -28.14
CA GLU A 65 7.31 -1.08 -27.75
C GLU A 65 8.69 -0.51 -27.37
N GLU A 66 9.72 -1.37 -27.36
CA GLU A 66 11.12 -1.06 -27.05
C GLU A 66 11.30 -0.28 -25.74
N ALA A 67 10.53 -0.63 -24.71
CA ALA A 67 10.66 -0.03 -23.38
C ALA A 67 12.06 -0.25 -22.80
N ASP A 68 12.65 0.78 -22.21
CA ASP A 68 13.91 0.71 -21.47
C ASP A 68 13.69 0.25 -20.03
N VAL A 69 12.55 0.69 -19.47
CA VAL A 69 12.08 0.37 -18.13
C VAL A 69 10.62 -0.09 -18.24
N VAL A 70 10.27 -1.16 -17.54
CA VAL A 70 8.86 -1.52 -17.32
C VAL A 70 8.56 -1.43 -15.84
N ILE A 71 7.57 -0.59 -15.52
CA ILE A 71 7.01 -0.44 -14.19
C ILE A 71 5.81 -1.36 -14.08
N VAL A 72 5.80 -2.25 -13.10
CA VAL A 72 4.66 -3.14 -12.83
C VAL A 72 4.14 -2.91 -11.43
N PHE A 73 2.83 -2.66 -11.31
CA PHE A 73 2.19 -2.64 -10.01
C PHE A 73 1.75 -4.04 -9.64
N ALA A 74 2.59 -4.78 -8.92
CA ALA A 74 2.31 -6.17 -8.56
C ALA A 74 3.11 -6.63 -7.34
N ASP A 75 2.75 -7.79 -6.80
CA ASP A 75 3.44 -8.39 -5.66
C ASP A 75 4.77 -9.08 -6.04
N ALA A 76 5.44 -9.65 -5.04
CA ALA A 76 6.73 -10.30 -5.21
C ALA A 76 6.67 -11.54 -6.14
N LYS A 77 5.52 -12.24 -6.19
CA LYS A 77 5.36 -13.43 -7.03
C LYS A 77 5.41 -13.07 -8.51
N ILE A 78 4.70 -12.00 -8.89
CA ILE A 78 4.78 -11.46 -10.25
C ILE A 78 6.19 -10.97 -10.57
N ALA A 79 6.86 -10.34 -9.61
CA ALA A 79 8.25 -9.90 -9.80
C ALA A 79 9.17 -11.08 -10.13
N GLU A 80 9.13 -12.14 -9.33
CA GLU A 80 9.94 -13.35 -9.53
C GLU A 80 9.70 -13.98 -10.91
N MET A 81 8.44 -14.07 -11.32
CA MET A 81 8.05 -14.59 -12.62
C MET A 81 8.61 -13.75 -13.80
N LEU A 82 8.66 -12.42 -13.65
CA LEU A 82 9.17 -11.53 -14.70
C LEU A 82 10.71 -11.41 -14.73
N GLN A 83 11.40 -11.61 -13.61
CA GLN A 83 12.85 -11.42 -13.49
C GLN A 83 13.69 -12.06 -14.62
N PRO A 84 13.43 -13.32 -15.05
CA PRO A 84 14.20 -13.94 -16.14
C PRO A 84 14.08 -13.18 -17.47
N LEU A 85 12.89 -12.68 -17.82
CA LEU A 85 12.64 -11.93 -19.05
C LEU A 85 13.45 -10.62 -19.07
N PHE A 86 13.46 -9.89 -17.95
CA PHE A 86 14.19 -8.61 -17.85
C PHE A 86 15.71 -8.81 -17.77
N THR A 87 16.15 -9.89 -17.14
CA THR A 87 17.57 -10.26 -17.12
C THR A 87 18.07 -10.62 -18.52
N ALA A 88 17.31 -11.44 -19.26
CA ALA A 88 17.68 -11.87 -20.62
C ALA A 88 17.66 -10.71 -21.63
N SER A 89 16.72 -9.78 -21.50
CA SER A 89 16.60 -8.60 -22.37
C SER A 89 17.47 -7.42 -21.95
N ASN A 90 18.13 -7.49 -20.78
CA ASN A 90 18.94 -6.42 -20.22
C ASN A 90 18.17 -5.10 -20.03
N LYS A 91 16.87 -5.20 -19.70
CA LYS A 91 15.95 -4.08 -19.44
C LYS A 91 15.63 -3.99 -17.94
N ILE A 92 15.23 -2.81 -17.47
CA ILE A 92 14.92 -2.62 -16.03
C ILE A 92 13.46 -3.01 -15.75
N LEU A 93 13.28 -3.85 -14.74
CA LEU A 93 12.00 -4.11 -14.09
C LEU A 93 11.90 -3.26 -12.82
N LEU A 94 10.90 -2.38 -12.74
CA LEU A 94 10.56 -1.66 -11.51
C LEU A 94 9.23 -2.18 -10.96
N VAL A 95 9.31 -3.00 -9.91
CA VAL A 95 8.14 -3.55 -9.23
C VAL A 95 7.71 -2.59 -8.13
N VAL A 96 6.42 -2.24 -8.14
CA VAL A 96 5.83 -1.27 -7.22
C VAL A 96 4.60 -1.87 -6.54
N ASN A 97 4.51 -1.78 -5.21
CA ASN A 97 3.31 -2.25 -4.47
C ASN A 97 3.21 -1.63 -3.07
N PHE A 98 2.16 -1.96 -2.31
CA PHE A 98 2.02 -1.48 -0.94
C PHE A 98 2.83 -2.28 0.09
N GLY A 99 3.40 -3.44 -0.27
CA GLY A 99 3.99 -4.37 0.68
C GLY A 99 2.93 -5.10 1.52
N ALA A 100 1.80 -5.44 0.91
CA ALA A 100 0.68 -6.16 1.55
C ALA A 100 0.95 -7.67 1.72
N ASN A 101 1.91 -8.20 0.97
CA ASN A 101 2.43 -9.56 1.08
C ASN A 101 3.96 -9.50 1.29
N LEU A 102 4.48 -10.44 2.07
CA LEU A 102 5.90 -10.72 2.21
C LEU A 102 6.32 -11.67 1.08
N PRO A 103 7.52 -11.49 0.51
CA PRO A 103 8.07 -12.48 -0.41
C PRO A 103 8.31 -13.81 0.34
N GLU A 104 7.89 -14.93 -0.24
CA GLU A 104 8.26 -16.26 0.27
C GLU A 104 9.77 -16.47 0.14
N THR A 105 10.32 -16.04 -0.99
CA THR A 105 11.74 -16.01 -1.30
C THR A 105 12.13 -14.63 -1.79
N TRP A 106 13.19 -14.06 -1.21
CA TRP A 106 13.79 -12.83 -1.73
C TRP A 106 15.11 -13.16 -2.43
N GLN A 107 15.14 -12.93 -3.74
CA GLN A 107 16.37 -12.97 -4.51
C GLN A 107 16.54 -11.66 -5.27
N ALA A 108 17.67 -11.00 -5.06
CA ALA A 108 18.03 -9.82 -5.83
C ALA A 108 18.34 -10.24 -7.28
N ALA A 109 17.69 -9.58 -8.23
CA ALA A 109 18.02 -9.70 -9.65
C ALA A 109 18.71 -8.40 -10.12
N PRO A 110 19.78 -8.47 -10.92
CA PRO A 110 20.57 -7.29 -11.31
C PRO A 110 19.77 -6.17 -12.00
N THR A 111 18.68 -6.54 -12.66
CA THR A 111 17.84 -5.64 -13.45
C THR A 111 16.52 -5.29 -12.77
N THR A 112 16.29 -5.74 -11.53
CA THR A 112 15.01 -5.56 -10.84
C THR A 112 15.16 -4.64 -9.63
N ILE A 113 14.32 -3.62 -9.59
CA ILE A 113 14.16 -2.71 -8.46
C ILE A 113 12.78 -2.97 -7.85
N THR A 114 12.70 -3.11 -6.54
CA THR A 114 11.41 -3.19 -5.83
C THR A 114 11.24 -1.98 -4.95
N HIS A 115 10.12 -1.30 -5.11
CA HIS A 115 9.72 -0.15 -4.31
C HIS A 115 8.35 -0.42 -3.69
N SER A 116 8.28 -0.38 -2.36
CA SER A 116 7.01 -0.57 -1.65
C SER A 116 6.85 0.35 -0.46
N LEU A 117 5.60 0.49 -0.02
CA LEU A 117 5.26 1.19 1.21
C LEU A 117 5.40 0.32 2.47
N ASN A 118 5.90 -0.92 2.34
CA ASN A 118 6.19 -1.82 3.47
C ASN A 118 5.03 -2.01 4.47
N PHE A 119 3.79 -2.13 4.01
CA PHE A 119 2.62 -2.23 4.90
C PHE A 119 2.72 -3.38 5.91
N CYS A 120 3.26 -4.54 5.54
CA CYS A 120 3.50 -5.63 6.48
C CYS A 120 4.45 -5.23 7.62
N LEU A 121 5.51 -4.46 7.34
CA LEU A 121 6.43 -3.96 8.37
C LEU A 121 5.69 -3.03 9.33
N HIS A 122 4.94 -2.07 8.81
CA HIS A 122 4.17 -1.15 9.63
C HIS A 122 3.11 -1.86 10.47
N ALA A 123 2.40 -2.83 9.89
CA ALA A 123 1.45 -3.66 10.61
C ALA A 123 2.12 -4.46 11.74
N LYS A 124 3.30 -5.04 11.49
CA LYS A 124 4.09 -5.73 12.53
C LYS A 124 4.50 -4.79 13.67
N LEU A 125 4.92 -3.57 13.35
CA LEU A 125 5.24 -2.55 14.34
C LEU A 125 4.00 -2.10 15.13
N THR A 126 2.84 -1.98 14.48
CA THR A 126 1.56 -1.71 15.15
C THR A 126 1.17 -2.84 16.11
N GLY A 127 1.32 -4.09 15.71
CA GLY A 127 1.10 -5.24 16.59
C GLY A 127 2.00 -5.22 17.83
N LYS A 128 3.28 -4.90 17.64
CA LYS A 128 4.24 -4.70 18.74
C LYS A 128 3.82 -3.55 19.66
N LEU A 129 3.34 -2.43 19.10
CA LEU A 129 2.83 -1.29 19.88
C LEU A 129 1.62 -1.68 20.74
N ALA A 130 0.71 -2.49 20.21
CA ALA A 130 -0.41 -3.03 20.98
C ALA A 130 0.07 -3.92 22.14
N ALA A 131 1.10 -4.74 21.92
CA ALA A 131 1.68 -5.59 22.95
C ALA A 131 2.40 -4.80 24.06
N GLN A 132 2.63 -3.49 23.89
CA GLN A 132 3.20 -2.63 24.94
C GLN A 132 2.16 -2.07 25.91
N GLN A 133 0.85 -2.25 25.65
CA GLN A 133 -0.18 -1.83 26.59
C GLN A 133 -0.10 -2.63 27.89
N ASN A 134 -0.65 -2.06 28.97
CA ASN A 134 -0.68 -2.73 30.28
C ASN A 134 -1.48 -4.04 30.21
N ASN A 135 -2.66 -4.01 29.57
CA ASN A 135 -3.36 -5.23 29.20
C ASN A 135 -2.75 -5.80 27.91
N LYS A 136 -2.30 -7.07 27.96
CA LYS A 136 -1.72 -7.78 26.81
C LYS A 136 -2.77 -8.51 25.96
N GLN A 137 -3.99 -8.65 26.46
CA GLN A 137 -5.08 -9.28 25.74
C GLN A 137 -5.53 -8.39 24.59
N VAL A 138 -5.72 -8.99 23.42
CA VAL A 138 -6.16 -8.29 22.21
C VAL A 138 -7.25 -9.06 21.47
N ILE A 139 -8.05 -8.34 20.70
CA ILE A 139 -8.99 -8.89 19.73
C ILE A 139 -8.48 -8.55 18.34
N ASN A 140 -8.32 -9.54 17.47
CA ASN A 140 -8.13 -9.27 16.05
C ASN A 140 -9.48 -9.05 15.39
N THR A 141 -9.64 -7.94 14.68
CA THR A 141 -10.85 -7.63 13.92
C THR A 141 -10.49 -7.19 12.51
N ALA A 142 -10.96 -7.90 11.50
CA ALA A 142 -10.57 -7.62 10.12
C ALA A 142 -11.72 -7.86 9.15
N SER A 143 -11.68 -7.20 7.99
CA SER A 143 -12.54 -7.58 6.87
C SER A 143 -12.11 -8.91 6.28
N TYR A 144 -13.04 -9.67 5.70
CA TYR A 144 -12.69 -10.88 4.94
C TYR A 144 -11.64 -10.60 3.83
N TYR A 145 -11.76 -9.43 3.17
CA TYR A 145 -10.84 -9.01 2.13
C TYR A 145 -9.42 -8.76 2.69
N ASP A 146 -9.30 -7.95 3.73
CA ASP A 146 -8.00 -7.55 4.30
C ASP A 146 -7.34 -8.71 5.07
N ALA A 147 -8.14 -9.62 5.63
CA ALA A 147 -7.66 -10.82 6.31
C ALA A 147 -6.93 -11.80 5.39
N GLY A 148 -7.21 -11.75 4.08
CA GLY A 148 -6.53 -12.57 3.07
C GLY A 148 -5.08 -12.15 2.78
N TYR A 149 -4.67 -10.94 3.18
CA TYR A 149 -3.31 -10.45 3.00
C TYR A 149 -2.43 -10.74 4.22
N GLN A 150 -1.12 -10.79 4.00
CA GLN A 150 -0.17 -11.03 5.07
C GLN A 150 0.03 -9.83 6.01
N ILE A 151 -0.65 -8.71 5.77
CA ILE A 151 -0.77 -7.60 6.73
C ILE A 151 -1.38 -8.10 8.05
N CYS A 152 -2.44 -8.93 7.97
CA CYS A 152 -3.11 -9.52 9.13
C CYS A 152 -2.14 -10.40 9.94
N TYR A 153 -1.47 -11.32 9.25
CA TYR A 153 -0.41 -12.15 9.84
C TYR A 153 0.70 -11.30 10.46
N SER A 154 1.15 -10.25 9.78
CA SER A 154 2.24 -9.39 10.25
C SER A 154 1.86 -8.66 11.53
N MET A 155 0.64 -8.13 11.61
CA MET A 155 0.15 -7.45 12.83
C MET A 155 0.00 -8.42 14.00
N LEU A 156 -0.67 -9.55 13.78
CA LEU A 156 -0.86 -10.59 14.80
C LEU A 156 0.47 -11.14 15.31
N SER A 157 1.38 -11.50 14.40
CA SER A 157 2.71 -12.01 14.77
C SER A 157 3.55 -10.97 15.50
N GLY A 158 3.49 -9.70 15.08
CA GLY A 158 4.13 -8.59 15.79
C GLY A 158 3.62 -8.45 17.22
N ASN A 159 2.32 -8.63 17.45
CA ASN A 159 1.74 -8.63 18.78
C ASN A 159 2.19 -9.83 19.62
N GLN A 160 2.01 -11.05 19.11
CA GLN A 160 2.32 -12.30 19.84
C GLN A 160 3.80 -12.43 20.17
N GLN A 161 4.70 -12.09 19.23
CA GLN A 161 6.16 -12.12 19.47
C GLN A 161 6.62 -11.14 20.55
N ASN A 162 5.79 -10.17 20.93
CA ASN A 162 6.08 -9.19 21.97
C ASN A 162 5.19 -9.41 23.22
N GLY A 163 4.62 -10.61 23.39
CA GLY A 163 3.90 -11.02 24.60
C GLY A 163 2.40 -10.69 24.60
N GLY A 164 1.84 -10.21 23.48
CA GLY A 164 0.40 -10.04 23.32
C GLY A 164 -0.34 -11.38 23.25
N GLN A 165 -1.61 -11.36 23.65
CA GLN A 165 -2.46 -12.54 23.80
C GLN A 165 -3.77 -12.35 23.03
N PRO A 166 -3.85 -12.77 21.75
CA PRO A 166 -5.09 -12.72 21.00
C PRO A 166 -6.13 -13.67 21.62
N LEU A 167 -7.29 -13.15 21.99
CA LEU A 167 -8.38 -13.92 22.60
C LEU A 167 -9.54 -14.21 21.63
N LEU A 168 -9.68 -13.36 20.61
CA LEU A 168 -10.72 -13.48 19.60
C LEU A 168 -10.14 -13.09 18.23
N ASN A 169 -10.57 -13.81 17.19
CA ASN A 169 -10.40 -13.43 15.81
C ASN A 169 -11.79 -13.19 15.19
N HIS A 170 -12.18 -11.93 15.05
CA HIS A 170 -13.45 -11.50 14.46
C HIS A 170 -13.22 -11.10 13.00
N ILE A 171 -13.77 -11.86 12.06
CA ILE A 171 -13.68 -11.57 10.63
C ILE A 171 -15.07 -11.16 10.14
N THR A 172 -15.21 -9.94 9.60
CA THR A 172 -16.48 -9.48 9.06
C THR A 172 -16.74 -10.05 7.67
N HIS A 173 -18.01 -10.05 7.26
CA HIS A 173 -18.43 -10.51 5.95
C HIS A 173 -17.81 -9.72 4.80
N LEU A 174 -17.65 -10.37 3.64
CA LEU A 174 -17.17 -9.73 2.43
C LEU A 174 -18.16 -8.67 1.92
N LYS A 175 -19.47 -8.96 1.99
CA LYS A 175 -20.50 -8.03 1.56
C LYS A 175 -20.78 -6.99 2.64
N LEU A 176 -20.90 -5.74 2.21
CA LEU A 176 -21.07 -4.62 3.11
C LEU A 176 -22.41 -4.65 3.85
N ASP A 177 -23.49 -5.12 3.25
CA ASP A 177 -24.81 -5.25 3.86
C ASP A 177 -24.85 -6.29 5.00
N GLU A 178 -24.05 -7.35 4.90
CA GLU A 178 -23.85 -8.38 5.92
C GLU A 178 -22.85 -7.98 7.03
N PHE A 179 -22.19 -6.83 6.91
CA PHE A 179 -21.23 -6.36 7.93
C PHE A 179 -21.91 -6.13 9.28
N THR A 180 -21.37 -6.78 10.32
CA THR A 180 -21.80 -6.62 11.72
C THR A 180 -20.61 -6.71 12.70
N LEU A 181 -20.75 -6.01 13.83
CA LEU A 181 -19.88 -6.12 15.00
C LEU A 181 -20.56 -6.83 16.19
N ASP A 182 -21.73 -7.45 15.99
CA ASP A 182 -22.45 -8.12 17.07
C ASP A 182 -21.61 -9.21 17.77
N PRO A 183 -20.89 -10.10 17.06
CA PRO A 183 -20.03 -11.09 17.72
C PRO A 183 -18.91 -10.47 18.56
N LEU A 184 -18.36 -9.34 18.09
CA LEU A 184 -17.37 -8.56 18.83
C LEU A 184 -17.98 -7.97 20.10
N LYS A 185 -19.19 -7.38 20.00
CA LYS A 185 -19.91 -6.82 21.14
C LYS A 185 -20.25 -7.89 22.18
N ASP A 186 -20.73 -9.06 21.74
CA ASP A 186 -21.06 -10.19 22.61
C ASP A 186 -19.82 -10.69 23.37
N PHE A 187 -18.66 -10.72 22.71
CA PHE A 187 -17.41 -11.04 23.38
C PHE A 187 -17.04 -9.98 24.44
N LEU A 188 -17.10 -8.69 24.08
CA LEU A 188 -16.75 -7.60 25.00
C LEU A 188 -17.67 -7.53 26.23
N ASN A 189 -18.96 -7.85 26.07
CA ASN A 189 -19.90 -7.94 27.18
C ASN A 189 -19.47 -8.96 28.26
N ASN A 190 -18.83 -10.05 27.84
CA ASN A 190 -18.36 -11.13 28.70
C ASN A 190 -16.91 -10.97 29.16
N ASN A 191 -16.14 -10.06 28.54
CA ASN A 191 -14.70 -9.88 28.77
C ASN A 191 -14.36 -8.37 28.86
N LYS A 192 -14.95 -7.67 29.83
CA LYS A 192 -14.91 -6.20 29.94
C LYS A 192 -13.49 -5.64 30.19
N GLU A 193 -12.57 -6.48 30.62
CA GLU A 193 -11.16 -6.14 30.79
C GLU A 193 -10.42 -6.01 29.46
N VAL A 194 -10.90 -6.68 28.40
CA VAL A 194 -10.27 -6.69 27.07
C VAL A 194 -10.65 -5.41 26.33
N ASN A 195 -9.66 -4.56 26.08
CA ASN A 195 -9.91 -3.25 25.50
C ASN A 195 -8.93 -2.87 24.38
N ASN A 196 -8.17 -3.82 23.83
CA ASN A 196 -7.24 -3.56 22.73
C ASN A 196 -7.69 -4.33 21.49
N LEU A 197 -7.89 -3.61 20.39
CA LEU A 197 -8.26 -4.21 19.11
C LEU A 197 -7.11 -4.02 18.10
N LEU A 198 -6.77 -5.09 17.39
CA LEU A 198 -5.95 -5.06 16.18
C LEU A 198 -6.91 -5.00 14.99
N CYS A 199 -6.98 -3.88 14.27
CA CYS A 199 -8.00 -3.64 13.25
C CYS A 199 -7.41 -3.59 11.84
N LEU A 200 -8.01 -4.33 10.91
CA LEU A 200 -7.60 -4.34 9.50
C LEU A 200 -8.82 -4.22 8.58
N PHE A 201 -9.08 -3.00 8.12
CA PHE A 201 -10.15 -2.69 7.19
C PHE A 201 -9.67 -1.69 6.13
N SER A 202 -10.30 -1.74 4.96
CA SER A 202 -10.01 -0.84 3.83
C SER A 202 -11.30 -0.33 3.19
N GLY A 203 -11.23 0.84 2.56
CA GLY A 203 -12.35 1.41 1.80
C GLY A 203 -13.65 1.56 2.61
N GLU A 204 -14.78 1.21 2.00
CA GLU A 204 -16.11 1.32 2.64
C GLU A 204 -16.27 0.47 3.91
N GLN A 205 -15.56 -0.66 4.00
CA GLN A 205 -15.59 -1.47 5.22
C GLN A 205 -14.89 -0.76 6.39
N ALA A 206 -13.83 0.01 6.13
CA ALA A 206 -13.21 0.83 7.17
C ALA A 206 -14.14 1.94 7.65
N VAL A 207 -14.87 2.58 6.73
CA VAL A 207 -15.90 3.60 7.06
C VAL A 207 -16.99 2.99 7.94
N LYS A 208 -17.51 1.82 7.55
CA LYS A 208 -18.56 1.13 8.28
C LYS A 208 -18.07 0.64 9.64
N PHE A 209 -16.85 0.10 9.71
CA PHE A 209 -16.21 -0.28 10.98
C PHE A 209 -16.10 0.91 11.91
N TYR A 210 -15.53 2.04 11.45
CA TYR A 210 -15.35 3.21 12.29
C TYR A 210 -16.67 3.81 12.79
N THR A 211 -17.71 3.77 11.95
CA THR A 211 -19.06 4.21 12.34
C THR A 211 -19.67 3.31 13.42
N GLN A 212 -19.53 1.98 13.30
CA GLN A 212 -20.12 1.02 14.24
C GLN A 212 -19.29 0.81 15.51
N ILE A 213 -17.96 0.97 15.45
CA ILE A 213 -17.08 0.78 16.61
C ILE A 213 -17.12 1.99 17.55
N SER A 214 -17.39 3.21 17.06
CA SER A 214 -17.41 4.44 17.87
C SER A 214 -18.27 4.34 19.14
N PRO A 215 -19.54 3.87 19.11
CA PRO A 215 -20.31 3.66 20.34
C PRO A 215 -19.69 2.61 21.27
N LEU A 216 -19.17 1.51 20.73
CA LEU A 216 -18.52 0.45 21.51
C LEU A 216 -17.19 0.94 22.13
N GLN A 217 -16.49 1.82 21.44
CA GLN A 217 -15.25 2.41 21.93
C GLN A 217 -15.50 3.20 23.22
N ASN A 218 -16.59 3.96 23.28
CA ASN A 218 -16.97 4.69 24.48
C ASN A 218 -17.47 3.75 25.59
N GLU A 219 -18.24 2.71 25.23
CA GLU A 219 -18.80 1.75 26.18
C GLU A 219 -17.72 0.89 26.87
N PHE A 220 -16.71 0.45 26.11
CA PHE A 220 -15.68 -0.50 26.58
C PHE A 220 -14.28 0.11 26.69
N ASN A 221 -14.12 1.42 26.51
CA ASN A 221 -12.84 2.14 26.54
C ASN A 221 -11.79 1.52 25.59
N LEU A 222 -12.19 1.27 24.34
CA LEU A 222 -11.37 0.53 23.37
C LEU A 222 -10.20 1.36 22.83
N ASN A 223 -9.03 0.74 22.77
CA ASN A 223 -7.85 1.19 22.03
C ASN A 223 -7.80 0.50 20.68
N LEU A 224 -7.75 1.27 19.60
CA LEU A 224 -7.72 0.73 18.25
C LEU A 224 -6.30 0.83 17.70
N PHE A 225 -5.68 -0.32 17.46
CA PHE A 225 -4.39 -0.45 16.79
C PHE A 225 -4.65 -0.89 15.36
N VAL A 226 -4.44 0.01 14.40
CA VAL A 226 -5.03 -0.15 13.07
C VAL A 226 -3.98 -0.30 11.97
N SER A 227 -4.37 -0.93 10.86
CA SER A 227 -3.52 -1.08 9.67
C SER A 227 -3.23 0.28 9.02
N PRO A 228 -2.18 0.38 8.17
CA PRO A 228 -1.88 1.62 7.47
C PRO A 228 -3.06 2.19 6.68
N MET A 229 -3.83 1.33 6.00
CA MET A 229 -5.00 1.76 5.20
C MET A 229 -6.13 2.38 6.03
N MET A 230 -6.21 2.06 7.32
CA MET A 230 -7.19 2.67 8.23
C MET A 230 -6.76 4.05 8.75
N LEU A 231 -5.54 4.49 8.39
CA LEU A 231 -4.96 5.79 8.70
C LEU A 231 -4.63 6.60 7.43
N ASP A 232 -5.01 6.08 6.25
CA ASP A 232 -4.80 6.78 4.99
C ASP A 232 -5.69 8.02 4.89
N GLU A 233 -5.14 9.08 4.29
CA GLU A 233 -5.82 10.38 4.14
C GLU A 233 -7.11 10.29 3.31
N SER A 234 -7.22 9.32 2.39
CA SER A 234 -8.45 9.11 1.61
C SER A 234 -9.62 8.69 2.50
N LEU A 235 -9.36 8.08 3.65
CA LEU A 235 -10.42 7.66 4.55
C LEU A 235 -11.10 8.85 5.23
N LYS A 236 -10.36 9.93 5.50
CA LYS A 236 -10.94 11.18 6.03
C LYS A 236 -11.94 11.77 5.05
N VAL A 237 -11.67 11.69 3.75
CA VAL A 237 -12.60 12.13 2.70
C VAL A 237 -13.91 11.32 2.75
N LEU A 238 -13.82 10.01 3.01
CA LEU A 238 -14.98 9.12 3.08
C LEU A 238 -15.79 9.28 4.37
N LEU A 239 -15.13 9.49 5.51
CA LEU A 239 -15.76 9.68 6.82
C LEU A 239 -16.33 11.09 7.01
N GLY A 240 -15.78 12.07 6.28
CA GLY A 240 -16.11 13.49 6.41
C GLY A 240 -15.37 14.18 7.56
N ASP A 241 -15.14 15.49 7.43
CA ASP A 241 -14.30 16.27 8.34
C ASP A 241 -14.79 16.31 9.80
N ALA A 242 -16.09 16.09 10.02
CA ALA A 242 -16.69 16.09 11.35
C ALA A 242 -16.52 14.76 12.11
N PHE A 243 -16.14 13.68 11.41
CA PHE A 243 -15.96 12.39 12.05
C PHE A 243 -14.71 12.41 12.94
N THR A 244 -14.91 12.06 14.20
CA THR A 244 -13.81 11.93 15.16
C THR A 244 -13.85 10.55 15.77
N ILE A 245 -12.67 9.98 15.97
CA ILE A 245 -12.49 8.73 16.68
C ILE A 245 -11.29 8.84 17.60
N ASN A 246 -11.47 8.39 18.82
CA ASN A 246 -10.47 8.53 19.86
C ASN A 246 -9.52 7.33 19.84
N ASN A 247 -8.35 7.46 20.46
CA ASN A 247 -7.46 6.34 20.77
C ASN A 247 -7.14 5.39 19.59
N VAL A 248 -7.03 5.94 18.38
CA VAL A 248 -6.57 5.21 17.19
C VAL A 248 -5.07 5.39 17.03
N LYS A 249 -4.34 4.29 16.88
CA LYS A 249 -2.88 4.27 16.77
C LYS A 249 -2.44 3.27 15.72
N GLY A 250 -1.35 3.56 15.04
CA GLY A 250 -0.72 2.65 14.09
C GLY A 250 0.53 3.27 13.50
N TYR A 251 1.41 2.43 12.96
CA TYR A 251 2.50 2.88 12.13
C TYR A 251 2.04 3.01 10.68
N ILE A 252 2.53 4.03 10.02
CA ILE A 252 2.26 4.36 8.62
C ILE A 252 3.57 4.73 7.93
N PRO A 253 3.69 4.49 6.62
CA PRO A 253 4.88 4.88 5.84
C PRO A 253 5.00 6.39 5.70
N TRP A 254 3.88 7.11 5.76
CA TRP A 254 3.78 8.52 5.44
C TRP A 254 2.50 9.12 6.01
N HIS A 255 2.54 10.42 6.27
CA HIS A 255 1.39 11.23 6.69
C HIS A 255 1.51 12.63 6.06
N ALA A 256 0.39 13.23 5.64
CA ALA A 256 0.44 14.50 4.90
C ALA A 256 0.96 15.68 5.74
N SER A 257 0.86 15.59 7.07
CA SER A 257 1.29 16.66 7.97
C SER A 257 2.80 16.77 8.19
N LEU A 258 3.64 15.92 7.58
CA LEU A 258 5.09 15.98 7.77
C LEU A 258 5.64 17.37 7.34
N GLN A 259 6.33 18.05 8.26
CA GLN A 259 6.83 19.41 8.07
C GLN A 259 8.24 19.44 7.48
N ASN A 260 8.43 18.80 6.32
CA ASN A 260 9.69 18.86 5.58
C ASN A 260 9.44 19.28 4.13
N LYS A 261 10.48 19.82 3.48
CA LYS A 261 10.38 20.40 2.13
C LYS A 261 9.86 19.40 1.10
N ASP A 262 10.38 18.18 1.09
CA ASP A 262 10.01 17.17 0.09
C ASP A 262 8.53 16.77 0.22
N ASN A 263 8.03 16.65 1.45
CA ASN A 263 6.62 16.40 1.71
C ASN A 263 5.73 17.58 1.29
N LEU A 264 6.11 18.81 1.62
CA LEU A 264 5.35 20.00 1.22
C LEU A 264 5.29 20.15 -0.30
N ASP A 265 6.41 19.91 -0.99
CA ASP A 265 6.47 19.92 -2.45
C ASP A 265 5.54 18.82 -3.02
N PHE A 266 5.60 17.60 -2.49
CA PHE A 266 4.71 16.50 -2.88
C PHE A 266 3.23 16.84 -2.71
N VAL A 267 2.80 17.15 -1.48
CA VAL A 267 1.39 17.41 -1.16
C VAL A 267 0.84 18.58 -1.97
N THR A 268 1.59 19.67 -2.10
CA THR A 268 1.17 20.86 -2.85
C THR A 268 1.02 20.57 -4.33
N ASN A 269 1.97 19.84 -4.92
CA ASN A 269 1.93 19.50 -6.35
C ASN A 269 0.78 18.55 -6.66
N ILE A 270 0.55 17.53 -5.83
CA ILE A 270 -0.57 16.60 -6.02
C ILE A 270 -1.91 17.31 -5.88
N GLN A 271 -2.09 18.10 -4.81
CA GLN A 271 -3.33 18.84 -4.58
C GLN A 271 -3.66 19.80 -5.72
N THR A 272 -2.66 20.55 -6.21
CA THR A 272 -2.85 21.53 -7.29
C THR A 272 -3.12 20.87 -8.63
N ALA A 273 -2.41 19.78 -8.95
CA ALA A 273 -2.51 19.15 -10.27
C ALA A 273 -3.69 18.20 -10.41
N LEU A 274 -4.07 17.49 -9.33
CA LEU A 274 -5.07 16.42 -9.37
C LEU A 274 -6.38 16.81 -8.69
N THR A 275 -6.46 18.01 -8.10
CA THR A 275 -7.61 18.52 -7.34
C THR A 275 -8.13 17.52 -6.30
N LYS A 276 -7.22 16.73 -5.73
CA LYS A 276 -7.48 15.69 -4.74
C LYS A 276 -6.36 15.71 -3.70
N PRO A 277 -6.66 15.33 -2.44
CA PRO A 277 -5.63 15.14 -1.43
C PRO A 277 -4.60 14.09 -1.86
N ALA A 278 -3.35 14.29 -1.44
CA ALA A 278 -2.33 13.27 -1.54
C ALA A 278 -2.72 12.06 -0.66
N ASN A 279 -2.49 10.86 -1.19
CA ASN A 279 -2.76 9.57 -0.57
C ASN A 279 -1.64 8.58 -0.90
N TYR A 280 -1.70 7.36 -0.36
CA TYR A 280 -0.70 6.33 -0.64
C TYR A 280 -0.52 5.97 -2.13
N PHE A 281 -1.56 6.07 -2.95
CA PHE A 281 -1.45 5.81 -4.40
C PHE A 281 -0.59 6.86 -5.09
N SER A 282 -0.86 8.13 -4.78
CA SER A 282 -0.09 9.25 -5.29
C SER A 282 1.33 9.31 -4.72
N LEU A 283 1.54 8.91 -3.46
CA LEU A 283 2.87 8.84 -2.85
C LEU A 283 3.73 7.83 -3.60
N LEU A 284 3.21 6.62 -3.78
CA LEU A 284 3.89 5.53 -4.47
C LEU A 284 4.22 5.92 -5.92
N GLY A 285 3.32 6.66 -6.59
CA GLY A 285 3.58 7.21 -7.93
C GLY A 285 4.62 8.32 -7.94
N TRP A 286 4.59 9.24 -6.96
CA TRP A 286 5.57 10.32 -6.83
C TRP A 286 6.98 9.77 -6.61
N GLU A 287 7.13 8.84 -5.66
CA GLU A 287 8.41 8.17 -5.37
C GLU A 287 8.89 7.32 -6.56
N THR A 288 7.98 6.65 -7.27
CA THR A 288 8.30 6.00 -8.55
C THR A 288 8.83 7.00 -9.58
N GLY A 289 8.29 8.22 -9.64
CA GLY A 289 8.81 9.31 -10.47
C GLY A 289 10.24 9.70 -10.11
N ILE A 290 10.61 9.69 -8.81
CA ILE A 290 11.98 9.92 -8.34
C ILE A 290 12.92 8.85 -8.91
N ILE A 291 12.52 7.59 -8.85
CA ILE A 291 13.30 6.46 -9.39
C ILE A 291 13.48 6.59 -10.90
N VAL A 292 12.40 6.91 -11.64
CA VAL A 292 12.46 7.11 -13.10
C VAL A 292 13.40 8.25 -13.47
N LYS A 293 13.39 9.36 -12.73
CA LYS A 293 14.32 10.48 -12.93
C LYS A 293 15.77 10.02 -12.75
N GLU A 294 16.05 9.20 -11.74
CA GLU A 294 17.41 8.69 -11.50
C GLU A 294 17.87 7.76 -12.64
N ILE A 295 17.00 6.86 -13.10
CA ILE A 295 17.29 5.99 -14.25
C ILE A 295 17.61 6.81 -15.51
N LEU A 296 16.80 7.86 -15.77
CA LEU A 296 17.03 8.79 -16.88
C LEU A 296 18.41 9.46 -16.77
N HIS A 297 18.79 9.92 -15.58
CA HIS A 297 20.06 10.57 -15.34
C HIS A 297 21.26 9.62 -15.54
N GLN A 298 21.18 8.39 -15.04
CA GLN A 298 22.25 7.40 -15.22
C GLN A 298 22.39 6.99 -16.70
N SER A 299 21.28 6.83 -17.41
CA SER A 299 21.28 6.50 -18.84
C SER A 299 21.93 7.59 -19.69
N ALA A 300 21.71 8.87 -19.36
CA ALA A 300 22.29 10.00 -20.08
C ALA A 300 23.81 10.14 -19.89
N ASN A 301 24.35 9.66 -18.76
CA ASN A 301 25.77 9.78 -18.42
C ASN A 301 26.65 8.64 -18.97
N GLY A 302 26.11 7.76 -19.83
CA GLY A 302 26.88 6.67 -20.47
C GLY A 302 27.45 5.64 -19.50
N LYS A 303 27.04 5.65 -18.23
CA LYS A 303 27.39 4.59 -17.29
C LYS A 303 26.57 3.35 -17.67
N PRO A 304 27.19 2.19 -17.92
CA PRO A 304 26.43 0.96 -18.08
C PRO A 304 25.59 0.76 -16.81
N MET A 305 24.27 0.65 -16.98
CA MET A 305 23.29 0.58 -15.88
C MET A 305 23.52 -0.58 -14.89
N HIS A 306 24.46 -1.48 -15.19
CA HIS A 306 24.74 -2.72 -14.46
C HIS A 306 26.01 -2.70 -13.60
N LYS A 307 26.79 -1.61 -13.60
CA LYS A 307 27.94 -1.49 -12.68
C LYS A 307 27.53 -0.78 -11.40
N LYS A 308 26.99 -1.58 -10.46
CA LYS A 308 26.58 -1.26 -9.07
C LYS A 308 25.09 -0.96 -8.90
N LEU A 309 24.30 -2.03 -8.82
CA LEU A 309 23.26 -2.18 -7.81
C LEU A 309 23.66 -3.38 -6.94
#